data_AF-A0A2D5SC47-F1
#
_entry.id   AF-A0A2D5SC47-F1
#
_cell.length_a   1.000
_cell.length_b   1.000
_cell.length_c   1.000
_cell.angle_alpha   90.00
_cell.angle_beta   90.00
_cell.angle_gamma   90.00
#
_symmetry.space_group_name_H-M   'P 1'
#
loop_
_entity.id
_entity.type
_entity.pdbx_description
1 polymer ?
#
loop_
_entity_poly.entity_id
_entity_poly.type
_entity_poly.pdbx_seq_one_letter_code
_entity_poly.pdbx_strand_id
1 'polypeptide(L)' 'MMTTYYVATLACYVLVEAEDETQAREKGHDALRDLYAELRQRQSKEVPIEIRTIREANEDENVHW' A
#
# COMPACT_ATOMS: atom_id res chain seq x y z
N MET A 1 -16.17 6.33 8.96
CA MET A 1 -15.34 7.52 8.66
C MET A 1 -14.15 7.00 7.89
N MET A 2 -13.80 7.62 6.76
CA MET A 2 -12.64 7.17 5.97
C MET A 2 -11.37 7.77 6.57
N THR A 3 -10.35 6.93 6.73
CA THR A 3 -9.03 7.28 7.24
C THR A 3 -7.98 6.85 6.22
N THR A 4 -6.90 7.60 6.10
CA THR A 4 -5.75 7.19 5.29
C THR A 4 -4.93 6.15 6.05
N TYR A 5 -4.69 5.01 5.41
CA TYR A 5 -3.87 3.93 5.94
C TYR A 5 -2.56 3.83 5.18
N TYR A 6 -1.49 3.64 5.94
CA TYR A 6 -0.17 3.25 5.46
C TYR A 6 -0.12 1.72 5.36
N VAL A 7 0.00 1.22 4.13
CA VAL A 7 0.09 -0.22 3.83
C VAL A 7 1.43 -0.51 3.19
N ALA A 8 2.26 -1.28 3.88
CA ALA A 8 3.64 -1.52 3.47
C ALA A 8 4.01 -2.98 3.35
N THR A 9 4.84 -3.24 2.34
CA THR A 9 5.67 -4.43 2.21
C THR A 9 7.07 -4.13 2.73
N LEU A 10 7.98 -5.10 2.59
CA LEU A 10 9.40 -4.86 2.89
C LEU A 10 10.05 -3.80 1.98
N ALA A 11 9.59 -3.68 0.72
CA ALA A 11 10.28 -2.90 -0.31
C ALA A 11 9.61 -1.55 -0.62
N CYS A 12 8.33 -1.40 -0.32
CA CYS A 12 7.56 -0.20 -0.65
C CYS A 12 6.34 -0.07 0.26
N TYR A 13 5.69 1.09 0.17
CA TYR A 13 4.40 1.36 0.79
C TYR A 13 3.47 2.10 -0.16
N VAL A 14 2.19 2.03 0.13
CA VAL A 14 1.12 2.82 -0.49
C VAL A 14 0.26 3.44 0.60
N LEU A 15 -0.35 4.58 0.29
CA LEU A 15 -1.37 5.22 1.12
C LEU A 15 -2.73 4.97 0.48
N VAL A 16 -3.70 4.51 1.27
CA VAL A 16 -5.06 4.21 0.79
C VAL A 16 -6.10 4.73 1.78
N GLU A 17 -7.17 5.31 1.26
CA GLU A 17 -8.33 5.64 2.09
C GLU A 17 -9.15 4.38 2.39
N ALA A 18 -9.39 4.09 3.66
CA ALA A 18 -10.18 2.96 4.10
C ALA A 18 -10.94 3.24 5.40
N GLU A 19 -11.99 2.47 5.65
CA GLU A 19 -12.79 2.57 6.88
C GLU A 19 -12.17 1.79 8.05
N ASP A 20 -11.44 0.71 7.74
CA ASP A 20 -10.78 -0.16 8.70
C ASP A 20 -9.54 -0.84 8.08
N GLU A 21 -8.76 -1.54 8.91
CA GLU A 21 -7.56 -2.25 8.47
C GLU A 21 -7.82 -3.38 7.46
N THR A 22 -9.01 -3.99 7.47
CA THR A 22 -9.37 -5.06 6.53
C THR A 22 -9.55 -4.46 5.14
N GLN A 23 -10.33 -3.39 5.05
CA GLN A 23 -10.52 -2.65 3.81
C GLN A 23 -9.21 -1.99 3.34
N ALA A 24 -8.37 -1.51 4.26
CA ALA A 24 -7.04 -1.00 3.94
C ALA A 24 -6.15 -2.08 3.35
N ARG A 25 -6.21 -3.32 3.88
CA ARG A 25 -5.43 -4.45 3.36
C ARG A 25 -5.81 -4.78 1.92
N GLU A 26 -7.10 -4.86 1.62
CA GLU A 26 -7.59 -5.17 0.28
C GLU A 26 -7.18 -4.09 -0.72
N LYS A 27 -7.49 -2.82 -0.42
CA LYS A 27 -7.14 -1.68 -1.27
C LYS A 27 -5.64 -1.51 -1.43
N GLY A 28 -4.90 -1.66 -0.34
CA GLY A 28 -3.44 -1.56 -0.34
C GLY A 28 -2.79 -2.68 -1.15
N HIS A 29 -3.32 -3.90 -1.10
CA HIS A 29 -2.83 -5.01 -1.93
C HIS A 29 -3.03 -4.73 -3.42
N ASP A 30 -4.20 -4.22 -3.83
CA ASP A 30 -4.46 -3.85 -5.22
C ASP A 30 -3.53 -2.69 -5.68
N ALA A 31 -3.38 -1.64 -4.87
CA ALA A 31 -2.48 -0.53 -5.17
C ALA A 31 -1.00 -0.98 -5.26
N LEU A 32 -0.56 -1.87 -4.39
CA LEU A 32 0.78 -2.46 -4.43
C LEU A 32 0.98 -3.33 -5.69
N ARG A 33 -0.05 -4.05 -6.14
CA ARG A 33 -0.01 -4.84 -7.38
C ARG A 33 0.21 -3.95 -8.58
N ASP A 34 -0.48 -2.83 -8.63
CA ASP A 34 -0.40 -1.88 -9.74
C ASP A 34 0.97 -1.18 -9.73
N LEU A 35 1.44 -0.71 -8.56
CA LEU A 35 2.79 -0.18 -8.37
C LEU A 35 3.86 -1.19 -8.81
N TYR A 36 3.72 -2.46 -8.43
CA TYR A 36 4.64 -3.51 -8.86
C TYR A 36 4.50 -3.85 -10.33
N ALA A 37 3.33 -3.72 -10.96
CA ALA A 37 3.19 -3.88 -12.40
C ALA A 37 3.96 -2.79 -13.18
N GLU A 38 3.91 -1.55 -12.70
CA GLU A 38 4.71 -0.45 -13.24
C GLU A 38 6.21 -0.70 -13.08
N LEU A 39 6.62 -1.19 -11.90
CA LEU A 39 8.02 -1.54 -11.63
C LEU A 39 8.49 -2.78 -12.40
N ARG A 40 7.61 -3.76 -12.64
CA ARG A 40 7.89 -5.01 -13.38
C ARG A 40 8.19 -4.80 -14.86
N GLN A 41 7.83 -3.66 -15.44
CA GLN A 41 8.37 -3.26 -16.75
C GLN A 41 9.92 -3.22 -16.73
N ARG A 42 10.56 -3.24 -15.56
CA ARG A 42 12.01 -3.25 -15.37
C ARG A 42 12.60 -4.57 -14.84
N GLN A 43 11.80 -5.54 -14.34
CA GLN A 43 12.32 -6.81 -13.79
C GLN A 43 11.39 -8.02 -14.04
N SER A 44 11.93 -9.10 -14.61
CA SER A 44 11.21 -10.28 -15.12
C SER A 44 10.73 -11.31 -14.09
N LYS A 45 10.58 -10.96 -12.81
CA LYS A 45 10.08 -11.90 -11.79
C LYS A 45 8.87 -11.34 -11.05
N GLU A 46 7.83 -12.16 -10.93
CA GLU A 46 6.72 -11.91 -10.02
C GLU A 46 7.23 -12.03 -8.58
N VAL A 47 7.31 -10.89 -7.90
CA VAL A 47 7.58 -10.85 -6.46
C VAL A 47 6.23 -10.91 -5.74
N PRO A 48 6.00 -11.89 -4.85
CA PRO A 48 4.77 -11.96 -4.07
C PRO A 48 4.65 -10.70 -3.18
N ILE A 49 3.43 -10.15 -3.08
CA ILE A 49 3.14 -8.97 -2.26
C ILE A 49 2.85 -9.46 -0.84
N GLU A 50 3.86 -9.35 0.02
CA GLU A 50 3.71 -9.63 1.46
C GLU A 50 3.53 -8.30 2.22
N ILE A 51 2.29 -8.01 2.61
CA ILE A 51 1.99 -6.84 3.46
C ILE A 51 2.42 -7.15 4.90
N ARG A 52 3.39 -6.38 5.40
CA ARG A 52 3.99 -6.52 6.72
C ARG A 52 3.46 -5.51 7.73
N THR A 53 2.94 -4.38 7.26
CA THR A 53 2.44 -3.32 8.13
C THR A 53 1.18 -2.71 7.53
N ILE A 54 0.17 -2.56 8.39
CA ILE A 54 -1.02 -1.76 8.17
C ILE A 54 -1.21 -0.93 9.41
N ARG A 55 -1.33 0.38 9.25
CA ARG A 55 -1.65 1.33 10.32
C ARG A 55 -2.26 2.57 9.72
N GLU A 56 -2.91 3.38 10.53
CA GLU A 56 -3.26 4.74 10.11
C GLU A 56 -1.99 5.51 9.72
N ALA A 57 -2.09 6.28 8.64
CA ALA A 57 -1.01 7.17 8.19
C ALA A 57 -0.83 8.29 9.23
N ASN A 58 0.42 8.62 9.50
CA ASN A 58 0.72 9.74 10.38
C ASN A 58 0.50 11.09 9.66
N GLU A 59 0.53 12.19 10.41
CA GLU A 59 0.27 13.52 9.85
C GLU A 59 1.25 13.89 8.73
N ASP A 60 2.53 13.53 8.85
CA ASP A 60 3.55 13.80 7.83
C ASP A 60 3.27 13.04 6.52
N GLU A 61 2.80 11.80 6.61
CA GLU A 61 2.42 10.96 5.46
C GLU A 61 1.13 11.46 4.78
N ASN A 62 0.20 12.05 5.54
CA ASN A 62 -1.05 12.61 5.00
C ASN A 62 -0.86 13.92 4.23
N VAL A 63 0.21 14.69 4.51
CA VAL A 63 0.43 16.01 3.90
C VAL A 63 1.04 15.92 2.49
N HIS A 64 1.50 14.75 2.06
CA HIS A 64 2.26 14.57 0.81
C HIS A 64 1.54 13.78 -0.29
N TRP A 65 0.21 13.64 -0.21
CA TRP A 65 -0.59 12.95 -1.22
C TRP A 65 -1.32 13.90 -2.17
#